data_AF-A0A7T6XFV4-F1
#
_entry.id   AF-A0A7T6XFV4-F1
#
_cell.length_a   1.000
_cell.length_b   1.000
_cell.length_c   1.000
_cell.angle_alpha   90.00
_cell.angle_beta   90.00
_cell.angle_gamma   90.00
#
_symmetry.space_group_name_H-M   'P 1'
#
loop_
_entity.id
_entity.type
_entity.pdbx_description
1 polymer ?
#
loop_
_entity_poly.entity_id
_entity_poly.type
_entity_poly.pdbx_seq_one_letter_code
_entity_poly.pdbx_strand_id
1 'polypeptide(L)'
;MEYLYDTLEKNPDVEGIVGYSEGATMAASLILNEDRKAQETGRPRRIKCAIFFTGWPPLSPEQDVVLADESEYTLDIPTLHVVGADGVFGTDPYRYGALALFNICDPDTAPMFDTGRCHTIPRSGPVITELGNVIRDLIDRAYKT
;
A
#
# COMPACT_ATOMS: atom_id res chain seq x y z
N MET A 1 12.18 1.20 11.06
CA MET A 1 11.96 2.37 10.19
C MET A 1 13.27 2.96 9.65
N GLU A 2 14.31 3.13 10.47
CA GLU A 2 15.62 3.69 10.07
C GLU A 2 16.20 3.07 8.78
N TYR A 3 16.24 1.74 8.69
CA TYR A 3 16.70 1.03 7.49
C TYR A 3 15.99 1.47 6.19
N LEU A 4 14.68 1.75 6.24
CA LEU A 4 13.92 2.19 5.07
C LEU A 4 14.29 3.63 4.69
N TYR A 5 14.44 4.52 5.66
CA TYR A 5 14.90 5.89 5.40
C TYR A 5 16.33 5.92 4.86
N ASP A 6 17.26 5.18 5.46
CA ASP A 6 18.63 5.05 4.95
C ASP A 6 18.67 4.56 3.51
N THR A 7 17.77 3.63 3.17
CA THR A 7 17.63 3.11 1.81
C THR A 7 17.11 4.18 0.86
N LEU A 8 16.08 4.94 1.23
CA LEU A 8 15.57 6.05 0.42
C LEU A 8 16.58 7.18 0.26
N GLU A 9 17.38 7.47 1.28
CA GLU A 9 18.44 8.49 1.22
C GLU A 9 19.57 8.09 0.26
N LYS A 10 19.91 6.80 0.22
CA LYS A 10 20.90 6.25 -0.73
C LYS A 10 20.35 6.13 -2.16
N ASN A 11 19.03 6.10 -2.33
CA ASN A 11 18.36 5.87 -3.62
C ASN A 11 17.29 6.95 -3.86
N PRO A 12 17.70 8.20 -4.16
CA PRO A 12 16.77 9.32 -4.23
C PRO A 12 15.73 9.21 -5.35
N ASP A 13 15.98 8.40 -6.37
CA ASP A 13 15.05 8.20 -7.49
C ASP A 13 13.89 7.23 -7.14
N VAL A 14 13.92 6.63 -5.93
CA VAL A 14 12.83 5.79 -5.44
C VAL A 14 11.71 6.66 -4.90
N GLU A 15 10.61 6.68 -5.65
CA GLU A 15 9.42 7.48 -5.32
C GLU A 15 8.15 6.62 -5.16
N GLY A 16 8.28 5.29 -5.22
CA GLY A 16 7.19 4.35 -5.03
C GLY A 16 7.61 3.18 -4.14
N ILE A 17 6.64 2.55 -3.48
CA ILE A 17 6.89 1.40 -2.60
C ILE A 17 5.97 0.22 -2.93
N VAL A 18 6.52 -0.99 -2.83
CA VAL A 18 5.76 -2.24 -2.98
C VAL A 18 5.92 -3.05 -1.73
N GLY A 19 4.81 -3.44 -1.12
CA GLY A 19 4.80 -4.29 0.07
C GLY A 19 3.99 -5.57 -0.16
N TYR A 20 4.46 -6.67 0.41
CA TYR A 20 3.78 -7.96 0.40
C TYR A 20 3.59 -8.45 1.83
N SER A 21 2.35 -8.81 2.20
CA SER A 21 2.00 -9.29 3.54
C SER A 21 2.47 -8.30 4.62
N GLU A 22 3.31 -8.70 5.56
CA GLU A 22 3.93 -7.81 6.55
C GLU A 22 4.67 -6.61 5.91
N GLY A 23 5.26 -6.80 4.72
CA GLY A 23 5.89 -5.71 3.98
C GLY A 23 4.90 -4.62 3.53
N ALA A 24 3.62 -4.96 3.32
CA ALA A 24 2.59 -3.97 3.01
C ALA A 24 2.19 -3.16 4.25
N THR A 25 2.09 -3.81 5.41
CA THR A 25 1.96 -3.11 6.71
C THR A 25 3.12 -2.14 6.89
N MET A 26 4.35 -2.58 6.64
CA MET A 26 5.51 -1.71 6.80
C MET A 26 5.58 -0.57 5.80
N ALA A 27 5.17 -0.81 4.56
CA ALA A 27 5.06 0.22 3.54
C ALA A 27 4.02 1.29 3.92
N ALA A 28 2.82 0.87 4.37
CA ALA A 28 1.80 1.78 4.86
C ALA A 28 2.29 2.58 6.09
N SER A 29 2.96 1.92 7.05
CA SER A 29 3.51 2.58 8.24
C SER A 29 4.60 3.58 7.90
N LEU A 30 5.41 3.32 6.85
CA LEU A 30 6.40 4.28 6.36
C LEU A 30 5.71 5.54 5.83
N ILE A 31 4.65 5.39 5.03
CA ILE A 31 3.91 6.52 4.45
C ILE A 31 3.26 7.36 5.56
N LEU A 32 2.64 6.72 6.55
CA LEU A 32 2.13 7.38 7.76
C LEU A 32 3.23 8.14 8.49
N ASN A 33 4.41 7.54 8.64
CA ASN A 33 5.53 8.20 9.28
C ASN A 33 6.10 9.38 8.45
N GLU A 34 6.12 9.29 7.13
CA GLU A 34 6.50 10.40 6.25
C GLU A 34 5.54 11.58 6.38
N ASP A 35 4.24 11.31 6.42
CA ASP A 35 3.22 12.36 6.59
C ASP A 35 3.39 13.09 7.92
N ARG A 36 3.53 12.34 9.03
CA ARG A 36 3.84 12.90 10.34
C ARG A 36 5.10 13.75 10.34
N LYS A 37 6.20 13.25 9.75
CA LYS A 37 7.46 14.02 9.67
C LYS A 37 7.31 15.29 8.82
N ALA A 38 6.48 15.25 7.77
CA ALA A 38 6.20 16.42 6.96
C ALA A 38 5.48 17.50 7.77
N GLN A 39 4.49 17.10 8.58
CA GLN A 39 3.76 18.00 9.47
C GLN A 39 4.62 18.53 10.63
N GLU A 40 5.40 17.67 11.27
CA GLU A 40 6.19 17.99 12.47
C GLU A 40 7.48 18.78 12.16
N THR A 41 8.12 18.49 11.01
CA THR A 41 9.47 19.00 10.69
C THR A 41 9.58 19.71 9.35
N GLY A 42 8.54 19.65 8.51
CA GLY A 42 8.59 20.16 7.14
C GLY A 42 9.39 19.28 6.17
N ARG A 43 9.83 18.08 6.59
CA ARG A 43 10.54 17.15 5.70
C ARG A 43 9.60 16.70 4.56
N PRO A 44 9.98 16.89 3.29
CA PRO A 44 9.13 16.47 2.18
C PRO A 44 8.96 14.94 2.16
N ARG A 45 7.75 14.48 1.90
CA ARG A 45 7.41 13.07 1.69
C ARG A 45 8.11 12.57 0.43
N ARG A 46 8.62 11.33 0.45
CA ARG A 46 9.35 10.72 -0.68
C ARG A 46 8.48 9.78 -1.48
N ILE A 47 7.64 8.99 -0.80
CA ILE A 47 6.78 8.01 -1.46
C ILE A 47 5.55 8.71 -2.02
N LYS A 48 5.39 8.62 -3.34
CA LYS A 48 4.29 9.21 -4.12
C LYS A 48 3.20 8.21 -4.46
N CYS A 49 3.48 6.91 -4.47
CA CYS A 49 2.47 5.86 -4.63
C CYS A 49 2.90 4.53 -4.00
N ALA A 50 1.92 3.66 -3.75
CA ALA A 50 2.17 2.36 -3.12
C ALA A 50 1.39 1.20 -3.76
N ILE A 51 1.97 0.01 -3.75
CA ILE A 51 1.28 -1.25 -4.09
C ILE A 51 1.31 -2.17 -2.86
N PHE A 52 0.13 -2.61 -2.43
CA PHE A 52 -0.04 -3.49 -1.29
C PHE A 52 -0.58 -4.84 -1.74
N PHE A 53 0.25 -5.87 -1.67
CA PHE A 53 -0.17 -7.24 -1.85
C PHE A 53 -0.59 -7.81 -0.50
N THR A 54 -1.89 -8.08 -0.33
CA THR A 54 -2.44 -8.84 0.80
C THR A 54 -1.95 -8.35 2.17
N GLY A 55 -1.98 -7.02 2.37
CA GLY A 55 -1.41 -6.32 3.53
C GLY A 55 -2.39 -6.07 4.67
N TRP A 56 -1.87 -5.56 5.78
CA TRP A 56 -2.66 -5.09 6.93
C TRP A 56 -2.47 -3.58 7.13
N PRO A 57 -3.38 -2.91 7.86
CA PRO A 57 -3.29 -1.48 8.13
C PRO A 57 -1.95 -1.10 8.80
N PRO A 58 -1.51 0.17 8.67
CA PRO A 58 -0.27 0.63 9.24
C PRO A 58 -0.30 0.58 10.77
N LEU A 59 0.90 0.59 11.34
CA LEU A 59 1.13 0.72 12.77
C LEU A 59 1.46 2.17 13.12
N SER A 60 0.86 2.69 14.18
CA SER A 60 1.25 3.95 14.80
C SER A 60 2.66 3.85 15.40
N PRO A 61 3.30 4.97 15.79
CA PRO A 61 4.55 4.92 16.55
C PRO A 61 4.44 4.16 17.88
N GLU A 62 3.24 4.15 18.46
CA GLU A 62 2.89 3.39 19.67
C GLU A 62 2.67 1.89 19.39
N GLN A 63 2.77 1.48 18.12
CA GLN A 63 2.60 0.11 17.61
C GLN A 63 1.15 -0.39 17.63
N ASP A 64 0.19 0.53 17.66
CA ASP A 64 -1.23 0.22 17.51
C ASP A 64 -1.61 0.17 16.03
N VAL A 65 -2.54 -0.72 15.68
CA VAL A 65 -3.09 -0.79 14.32
C VAL A 65 -3.96 0.43 14.07
N VAL A 66 -3.72 1.14 12.98
CA VAL A 66 -4.51 2.32 12.60
C VAL A 66 -5.66 1.87 11.70
N LEU A 67 -6.89 1.99 12.20
CA LEU A 67 -8.12 1.63 11.50
C LEU A 67 -8.93 2.87 11.13
N ALA A 68 -9.68 2.79 10.03
CA ALA A 68 -10.44 3.93 9.48
C ALA A 68 -11.62 4.38 10.36
N ASP A 69 -12.13 3.48 11.20
CA ASP A 69 -13.22 3.75 12.15
C ASP A 69 -12.71 4.19 13.53
N GLU A 70 -11.41 4.06 13.79
CA GLU A 70 -10.76 4.43 15.05
C GLU A 70 -9.82 5.64 14.91
N SER A 71 -9.54 6.08 13.67
CA SER A 71 -8.60 7.15 13.35
C SER A 71 -9.12 8.06 12.25
N GLU A 72 -8.86 9.36 12.38
CA GLU A 72 -9.10 10.37 11.32
C GLU A 72 -7.98 10.37 10.26
N TYR A 73 -6.95 9.52 10.40
CA TYR A 73 -5.85 9.45 9.45
C TYR A 73 -6.30 8.83 8.12
N THR A 74 -6.04 9.55 7.03
CA THR A 74 -6.20 9.04 5.66
C THR A 74 -4.83 8.95 4.99
N LEU A 75 -4.51 7.79 4.43
CA LEU A 75 -3.35 7.61 3.57
C LEU A 75 -3.69 8.15 2.18
N ASP A 76 -3.19 9.36 1.90
CA ASP A 76 -3.60 10.28 0.85
C ASP A 76 -2.72 10.25 -0.43
N ILE A 77 -1.91 9.21 -0.59
CA ILE A 77 -1.19 8.97 -1.84
C ILE A 77 -1.94 7.92 -2.67
N PRO A 78 -1.82 7.93 -4.00
CA PRO A 78 -2.34 6.85 -4.83
C PRO A 78 -1.84 5.47 -4.38
N THR A 79 -2.76 4.52 -4.22
CA THR A 79 -2.44 3.15 -3.80
C THR A 79 -3.05 2.11 -4.73
N LEU A 80 -2.46 0.92 -4.80
CA LEU A 80 -3.06 -0.25 -5.46
C LEU A 80 -3.12 -1.40 -4.47
N HIS A 81 -4.32 -1.89 -4.20
CA HIS A 81 -4.56 -3.00 -3.27
C HIS A 81 -4.75 -4.28 -4.08
N VAL A 82 -3.74 -5.15 -4.07
CA VAL A 82 -3.81 -6.45 -4.71
C VAL A 82 -4.24 -7.48 -3.68
N VAL A 83 -5.44 -8.02 -3.84
CA VAL A 83 -6.08 -8.92 -2.87
C VAL A 83 -6.27 -10.32 -3.43
N GLY A 84 -6.13 -11.33 -2.56
CA GLY A 84 -6.50 -12.69 -2.88
C GLY A 84 -8.01 -12.87 -2.91
N ALA A 85 -8.48 -13.76 -3.78
CA ALA A 85 -9.90 -14.11 -3.90
C ALA A 85 -10.36 -15.02 -2.75
N ASP A 86 -11.65 -14.91 -2.44
CA ASP A 86 -12.39 -15.93 -1.73
C ASP A 86 -13.10 -16.83 -2.75
N GLY A 87 -12.73 -18.10 -2.80
CA GLY A 87 -13.32 -19.02 -3.76
C GLY A 87 -13.27 -20.49 -3.36
N VAL A 88 -13.79 -21.33 -4.24
CA VAL A 88 -13.90 -22.79 -4.05
C VAL A 88 -12.54 -23.47 -3.76
N PHE A 89 -11.44 -22.84 -4.19
CA PHE A 89 -10.07 -23.35 -4.03
C PHE A 89 -9.34 -22.82 -2.79
N GLY A 90 -9.98 -21.97 -1.98
CA GLY A 90 -9.41 -21.38 -0.77
C GLY A 90 -9.82 -19.91 -0.58
N THR A 91 -9.68 -19.45 0.66
CA THR A 91 -9.91 -18.08 1.13
C THR A 91 -8.56 -17.49 1.51
N ASP A 92 -8.27 -16.26 1.06
CA ASP A 92 -7.10 -15.54 1.58
C ASP A 92 -7.37 -15.17 3.05
N PRO A 93 -6.65 -15.75 4.03
CA PRO A 93 -6.91 -15.49 5.44
C PRO A 93 -6.68 -14.01 5.83
N TYR A 94 -5.98 -13.25 4.98
CA TYR A 94 -5.67 -11.84 5.22
C TYR A 94 -6.58 -10.88 4.45
N ARG A 95 -7.63 -11.37 3.78
CA ARG A 95 -8.55 -10.53 3.00
C ARG A 95 -9.18 -9.41 3.82
N TYR A 96 -9.61 -9.69 5.04
CA TYR A 96 -10.19 -8.67 5.93
C TYR A 96 -9.17 -7.63 6.37
N GLY A 97 -7.92 -8.03 6.62
CA GLY A 97 -6.81 -7.09 6.88
C GLY A 97 -6.52 -6.21 5.67
N ALA A 98 -6.55 -6.77 4.47
CA ALA A 98 -6.35 -6.02 3.23
C ALA A 98 -7.48 -5.04 2.95
N LEU A 99 -8.72 -5.40 3.31
CA LEU A 99 -9.87 -4.49 3.25
C LEU A 99 -9.78 -3.40 4.31
N ALA A 100 -9.32 -3.71 5.53
CA ALA A 100 -9.08 -2.70 6.55
C ALA A 100 -8.00 -1.70 6.12
N LEU A 101 -6.92 -2.18 5.49
CA LEU A 101 -5.88 -1.31 4.91
C LEU A 101 -6.44 -0.47 3.76
N PHE A 102 -7.32 -1.04 2.92
CA PHE A 102 -8.00 -0.29 1.87
C PHE A 102 -8.86 0.84 2.42
N ASN A 103 -9.58 0.61 3.51
CA ASN A 103 -10.49 1.60 4.09
C ASN A 103 -9.79 2.83 4.69
N ILE A 104 -8.49 2.76 4.99
CA ILE A 104 -7.73 3.94 5.46
C ILE A 104 -7.12 4.75 4.31
N CYS A 105 -7.16 4.26 3.07
CA CYS A 105 -6.60 4.94 1.91
C CYS A 105 -7.65 5.86 1.28
N ASP A 106 -7.19 6.90 0.58
CA ASP A 106 -8.07 7.78 -0.18
C ASP A 106 -8.88 6.99 -1.24
N PRO A 107 -10.23 6.95 -1.13
CA PRO A 107 -11.07 6.13 -2.01
C PRO A 107 -11.04 6.59 -3.47
N ASP A 108 -10.67 7.84 -3.76
CA ASP A 108 -10.61 8.36 -5.13
C ASP A 108 -9.35 7.87 -5.87
N THR A 109 -8.31 7.50 -5.12
CA THR A 109 -6.99 7.14 -5.65
C THR A 109 -6.51 5.73 -5.28
N ALA A 110 -7.36 4.93 -4.61
CA ALA A 110 -7.08 3.55 -4.21
C ALA A 110 -7.87 2.50 -5.01
N PRO A 111 -7.45 2.06 -6.21
CA PRO A 111 -8.03 0.86 -6.84
C PRO A 111 -7.72 -0.43 -6.07
N MET A 112 -8.70 -1.35 -6.07
CA MET A 112 -8.54 -2.74 -5.61
C MET A 112 -8.52 -3.70 -6.80
N PHE A 113 -7.53 -4.58 -6.84
CA PHE A 113 -7.34 -5.60 -7.86
C PHE A 113 -7.44 -6.99 -7.23
N ASP A 114 -8.53 -7.71 -7.51
CA ASP A 114 -8.71 -9.09 -7.07
C ASP A 114 -8.03 -10.06 -8.05
N THR A 115 -7.10 -10.85 -7.56
CA THR A 115 -6.29 -11.75 -8.40
C THR A 115 -6.99 -13.03 -8.82
N GLY A 116 -8.17 -13.34 -8.27
CA GLY A 116 -8.86 -14.61 -8.51
C GLY A 116 -8.17 -15.83 -7.88
N ARG A 117 -7.04 -15.64 -7.18
CA ARG A 117 -6.25 -16.68 -6.50
C ARG A 117 -6.10 -16.31 -5.02
N CYS A 118 -5.78 -17.29 -4.17
CA CYS A 118 -5.50 -17.08 -2.74
C CYS A 118 -4.23 -16.22 -2.54
N HIS A 119 -3.67 -16.19 -1.33
CA HIS A 119 -2.51 -15.40 -0.87
C HIS A 119 -1.22 -15.62 -1.67
N THR A 120 -1.17 -15.16 -2.93
CA THR A 120 -0.10 -15.41 -3.89
C THR A 120 0.04 -14.23 -4.85
N ILE A 121 1.29 -13.93 -5.22
CA ILE A 121 1.56 -12.96 -6.29
C ILE A 121 1.27 -13.62 -7.65
N PRO A 122 0.45 -13.00 -8.53
CA PRO A 122 0.22 -13.49 -9.88
C PRO A 122 1.54 -13.62 -10.66
N ARG A 123 1.79 -14.76 -11.31
CA ARG A 123 3.07 -15.04 -11.98
C ARG A 123 2.98 -15.22 -13.49
N SER A 124 1.77 -15.39 -14.04
CA SER A 124 1.58 -15.67 -15.46
C SER A 124 0.12 -15.50 -15.90
N GLY A 125 -0.09 -15.54 -17.21
CA GLY A 125 -1.42 -15.48 -17.82
C GLY A 125 -1.98 -14.06 -17.90
N PRO A 126 -3.25 -13.90 -18.32
CA PRO A 126 -3.87 -12.60 -18.53
C PRO A 126 -3.82 -11.66 -17.31
N VAL A 127 -3.93 -12.24 -16.11
CA VAL A 127 -3.92 -11.51 -14.83
C VAL A 127 -2.64 -10.68 -14.63
N ILE A 128 -1.47 -11.14 -15.09
CA ILE A 128 -0.23 -10.36 -14.93
C ILE A 128 -0.20 -9.14 -15.86
N THR A 129 -0.77 -9.29 -17.06
CA THR A 129 -0.89 -8.20 -18.03
C THR A 129 -1.87 -7.14 -17.51
N GLU A 130 -3.00 -7.57 -16.97
CA GLU A 130 -4.01 -6.71 -16.36
C GLU A 130 -3.44 -5.97 -15.14
N LEU A 131 -2.76 -6.68 -14.24
CA LEU A 131 -2.08 -6.07 -13.10
C LEU A 131 -1.06 -5.02 -13.58
N GLY A 132 -0.28 -5.33 -14.63
CA GLY A 132 0.67 -4.40 -15.21
C GLY A 132 0.01 -3.13 -15.78
N ASN A 133 -1.21 -3.22 -16.33
CA ASN A 133 -1.97 -2.04 -16.78
C ASN A 133 -2.39 -1.18 -15.59
N VAL A 134 -2.95 -1.78 -14.54
CA VAL A 134 -3.38 -1.03 -13.35
C VAL A 134 -2.20 -0.38 -12.62
N ILE A 135 -1.02 -1.02 -12.61
CA ILE A 135 0.21 -0.41 -12.09
C ILE A 135 0.62 0.83 -12.91
N ARG A 136 0.49 0.80 -14.23
CA ARG A 136 0.75 1.98 -15.07
C ARG A 136 -0.22 3.11 -14.75
N ASP A 137 -1.51 2.81 -14.60
CA ASP A 137 -2.52 3.80 -14.23
C ASP A 137 -2.26 4.41 -12.84
N LEU A 138 -1.79 3.60 -11.88
CA LEU A 138 -1.36 4.07 -10.56
C LEU A 138 -0.20 5.06 -10.67
N ILE A 139 0.83 4.71 -11.44
CA ILE A 139 1.99 5.58 -11.67
C ILE A 139 1.53 6.88 -12.31
N ASP A 140 0.69 6.83 -13.34
CA ASP A 140 0.15 8.03 -13.99
C ASP A 140 -0.59 8.94 -12.99
N ARG A 141 -1.35 8.39 -12.05
CA ARG A 141 -2.01 9.18 -10.98
C ARG A 141 -1.01 9.88 -10.07
N ALA A 142 0.12 9.25 -9.77
CA ALA A 142 1.15 9.80 -8.89
C ALA A 142 1.91 11.00 -9.48
N TYR A 143 1.93 11.12 -10.81
CA TYR A 143 2.65 12.18 -11.54
C TYR A 143 1.77 13.12 -12.34
N LYS A 144 0.45 12.91 -12.36
CA LYS A 144 -0.49 13.90 -12.93
C LYS A 144 -0.48 15.15 -12.07
N THR A 145 0.11 16.20 -12.64
CA THR A 145 0.18 17.57 -12.11
C THR A 145 -1.09 18.34 -12.44
#